data_AF-A0A246NL18-F1
#
_entry.id   AF-A0A246NL18-F1
#
_cell.length_a   1.000
_cell.length_b   1.000
_cell.length_c   1.000
_cell.angle_alpha   90.00
_cell.angle_beta   90.00
_cell.angle_gamma   90.00
#
_symmetry.space_group_name_H-M   'P 1'
#
loop_
_entity.id
_entity.type
_entity.pdbx_description
1 polymer ?
#
loop_
_entity_poly.entity_id
_entity_poly.type
_entity_poly.pdbx_seq_one_letter_code
_entity_poly.pdbx_strand_id
1 'polypeptide(L)'
;MTSQQATAMAAARDRLRGLLSRHYRLENYDLFFAPSLHIARVLLSQLFLRQEQARNQTRYAAQYPVSELSVLPALPMMAGNIALVDHVDMQQGRVRNLSACQSQGVTHASGSFASVLHKRLISEARLFVTQLNQHAMLSDDLVLIALRTHDFSTLVRSELRLFEQGLALGDAPERALECMAQDDWQPFNVASVDSLTLDTPFTLQSIHQPGLPFALLPLPPGSALPALPADMQLLPAPHRLFLPVSVRGNGNKPQNVTAALKKRLREVLRDSRNS
;
A
#
# COMPACT_ATOMS: atom_id res chain seq x y z
N MET A 1 -1.76 36.57 -3.56
CA MET A 1 -1.06 35.59 -2.69
C MET A 1 -1.40 34.13 -3.00
N THR A 2 -2.56 33.83 -3.60
CA THR A 2 -2.99 32.46 -3.93
C THR A 2 -2.23 31.79 -5.09
N SER A 3 -1.77 32.54 -6.10
CA SER A 3 -1.02 31.98 -7.25
C SER A 3 0.38 31.49 -6.88
N GLN A 4 1.11 32.22 -6.03
CA GLN A 4 2.45 31.84 -5.56
C GLN A 4 2.42 30.57 -4.69
N GLN A 5 1.40 30.43 -3.84
CA GLN A 5 1.20 29.21 -3.02
C GLN A 5 0.86 28.00 -3.90
N ALA A 6 0.01 28.17 -4.91
CA ALA A 6 -0.31 27.10 -5.86
C ALA A 6 0.94 26.62 -6.63
N THR A 7 1.81 27.53 -7.07
CA THR A 7 3.07 27.18 -7.73
C THR A 7 4.06 26.50 -6.80
N ALA A 8 4.15 26.92 -5.54
CA ALA A 8 5.02 26.31 -4.54
C ALA A 8 4.58 24.86 -4.21
N MET A 9 3.28 24.65 -4.01
CA MET A 9 2.71 23.31 -3.79
C MET A 9 2.94 22.38 -4.98
N ALA A 10 2.79 22.88 -6.22
CA ALA A 10 3.09 22.09 -7.41
C ALA A 10 4.57 21.71 -7.49
N ALA A 11 5.48 22.65 -7.19
CA ALA A 11 6.90 22.40 -7.15
C ALA A 11 7.29 21.37 -6.07
N ALA A 12 6.68 21.43 -4.88
CA ALA A 12 6.89 20.45 -3.82
C ALA A 12 6.47 19.03 -4.26
N ARG A 13 5.31 18.90 -4.92
CA ARG A 13 4.84 17.61 -5.48
C ARG A 13 5.81 17.06 -6.53
N ASP A 14 6.27 17.90 -7.46
CA ASP A 14 7.21 17.48 -8.50
C ASP A 14 8.57 17.06 -7.92
N ARG A 15 9.04 17.77 -6.89
CA ARG A 15 10.28 17.44 -6.18
C ARG A 15 10.15 16.11 -5.43
N LEU A 16 9.04 15.90 -4.71
CA LEU A 16 8.76 14.66 -4.01
C LEU A 16 8.67 13.49 -5.00
N ARG A 17 8.00 13.69 -6.13
CA ARG A 17 7.90 12.70 -7.21
C ARG A 17 9.28 12.29 -7.72
N GLY A 18 10.15 13.27 -7.99
CA GLY A 18 11.52 13.02 -8.43
C GLY A 18 12.34 12.24 -7.42
N LEU A 19 12.24 12.58 -6.14
CA LEU A 19 12.95 11.87 -5.07
C LEU A 19 12.42 10.44 -4.88
N LEU A 20 11.10 10.25 -4.81
CA LEU A 20 10.49 8.92 -4.71
C LEU A 20 10.87 8.04 -5.90
N SER A 21 10.85 8.61 -7.12
CA SER A 21 11.26 7.88 -8.32
C SER A 21 12.71 7.39 -8.24
N ARG A 22 13.63 8.24 -7.74
CA ARG A 22 15.04 7.90 -7.57
C ARG A 22 15.28 6.86 -6.47
N HIS A 23 14.74 7.07 -5.27
CA HIS A 23 14.97 6.17 -4.14
C HIS A 23 14.35 4.79 -4.35
N TYR A 24 13.17 4.74 -4.98
CA TYR A 24 12.43 3.51 -5.18
C TYR A 24 12.59 2.91 -6.58
N ARG A 25 13.38 3.51 -7.48
CA ARG A 25 13.59 3.05 -8.86
C ARG A 25 12.28 2.94 -9.67
N LEU A 26 11.44 3.96 -9.58
CA LEU A 26 10.13 4.03 -10.24
C LEU A 26 10.21 4.79 -11.58
N GLU A 27 11.31 4.72 -12.30
CA GLU A 27 11.53 5.46 -13.55
C GLU A 27 10.53 5.08 -14.66
N ASN A 28 10.07 3.82 -14.63
CA ASN A 28 9.06 3.29 -15.56
C ASN A 28 7.62 3.56 -15.12
N TYR A 29 7.41 4.31 -14.05
CA TYR A 29 6.10 4.62 -13.50
C TYR A 29 5.84 6.12 -13.49
N ASP A 30 4.64 6.47 -13.95
CA ASP A 30 4.04 7.76 -13.67
C ASP A 30 3.43 7.72 -12.28
N LEU A 31 3.83 8.68 -11.45
CA LEU A 31 3.51 8.75 -10.03
C LEU A 31 2.50 9.87 -9.80
N PHE A 32 1.41 9.57 -9.08
CA PHE A 32 0.38 10.53 -8.73
C PHE A 32 0.07 10.47 -7.24
N PHE A 33 -0.28 11.60 -6.65
CA PHE A 33 -0.60 11.70 -5.24
C PHE A 33 -2.09 11.87 -4.99
N ALA A 34 -2.58 11.21 -3.94
CA ALA A 34 -3.92 11.36 -3.41
C ALA A 34 -3.85 11.52 -1.88
N PRO A 35 -4.80 12.24 -1.26
CA PRO A 35 -4.77 12.47 0.19
C PRO A 35 -5.19 11.23 1.00
N SER A 36 -5.91 10.29 0.40
CA SER A 36 -6.34 9.06 1.09
C SER A 36 -6.59 7.91 0.13
N LEU A 37 -6.60 6.68 0.66
CA LEU A 37 -6.92 5.48 -0.13
C LEU A 37 -8.35 5.53 -0.68
N HIS A 38 -9.27 6.12 0.09
CA HIS A 38 -10.65 6.29 -0.34
C HIS A 38 -10.73 7.19 -1.59
N ILE A 39 -10.05 8.33 -1.56
CA ILE A 39 -10.02 9.26 -2.69
C ILE A 39 -9.31 8.61 -3.89
N ALA A 40 -8.19 7.91 -3.67
CA ALA A 40 -7.53 7.14 -4.73
C ALA A 40 -8.47 6.11 -5.38
N ARG A 41 -9.27 5.40 -4.59
CA ARG A 41 -10.28 4.44 -5.08
C ARG A 41 -11.34 5.11 -5.93
N VAL A 42 -11.86 6.26 -5.49
CA VAL A 42 -12.85 7.04 -6.25
C VAL A 42 -12.27 7.50 -7.58
N LEU A 43 -11.07 8.10 -7.57
CA LEU A 43 -10.40 8.58 -8.78
C LEU A 43 -10.18 7.46 -9.80
N LEU A 44 -9.62 6.34 -9.36
CA LEU A 44 -9.41 5.18 -10.22
C LEU A 44 -10.74 4.65 -10.76
N SER A 45 -11.78 4.59 -9.92
CA SER A 45 -13.11 4.14 -10.38
C SER A 45 -13.70 5.02 -11.47
N GLN A 46 -13.51 6.33 -11.38
CA GLN A 46 -13.97 7.27 -12.41
C GLN A 46 -13.17 7.12 -13.70
N LEU A 47 -11.85 6.95 -13.60
CA LEU A 47 -10.96 6.75 -14.75
C LEU A 47 -11.31 5.48 -15.53
N PHE A 48 -11.41 4.35 -14.84
CA PHE A 48 -11.73 3.08 -15.48
C PHE A 48 -13.16 3.07 -16.05
N LEU A 49 -14.12 3.70 -15.35
CA LEU A 49 -15.47 3.86 -15.87
C LEU A 49 -15.48 4.67 -17.17
N ARG A 50 -14.75 5.80 -17.22
CA ARG A 50 -14.63 6.62 -18.45
C ARG A 50 -13.94 5.86 -19.58
N GLN A 51 -12.89 5.10 -19.28
CA GLN A 51 -12.22 4.27 -20.28
C GLN A 51 -13.17 3.23 -20.88
N GLU A 52 -13.94 2.53 -20.04
CA GLU A 52 -14.90 1.54 -20.53
C GLU A 52 -16.06 2.21 -21.29
N GLN A 53 -16.53 3.38 -20.86
CA GLN A 53 -17.51 4.16 -21.63
C GLN A 53 -16.97 4.58 -22.99
N ALA A 54 -15.75 5.11 -23.07
CA ALA A 54 -15.11 5.50 -24.34
C ALA A 54 -14.87 4.29 -25.26
N ARG A 55 -14.46 3.16 -24.68
CA ARG A 55 -14.28 1.90 -25.41
C ARG A 55 -15.61 1.38 -25.97
N ASN A 56 -16.66 1.41 -25.16
CA ASN A 56 -17.99 1.01 -25.58
C ASN A 56 -18.53 1.96 -26.66
N GLN A 57 -18.41 3.28 -26.50
CA GLN A 57 -18.79 4.26 -27.52
C GLN A 57 -18.06 4.05 -28.85
N THR A 58 -16.77 3.71 -28.82
CA THR A 58 -15.99 3.42 -30.03
C THR A 58 -16.47 2.12 -30.70
N ARG A 59 -16.81 1.10 -29.91
CA ARG A 59 -17.47 -0.12 -30.41
C ARG A 59 -18.85 0.17 -31.01
N TYR A 60 -19.62 1.07 -30.40
CA TYR A 60 -20.94 1.47 -30.90
C TYR A 60 -20.87 2.37 -32.15
N ALA A 61 -19.82 3.19 -32.28
CA ALA A 61 -19.61 4.05 -33.45
C ALA A 61 -19.15 3.24 -34.68
N ALA A 62 -18.45 2.13 -34.48
CA ALA A 62 -18.04 1.20 -35.54
C ALA A 62 -19.15 0.16 -35.82
N GLN A 63 -20.28 0.59 -36.39
CA GLN A 63 -21.32 -0.22 -37.09
C GLN A 63 -21.36 -1.75 -36.80
N TYR A 64 -21.67 -2.16 -35.57
CA TYR A 64 -22.16 -3.52 -35.32
C TYR A 64 -23.69 -3.52 -35.30
N PRO A 65 -24.36 -4.43 -36.04
CA PRO A 65 -25.81 -4.54 -35.99
C PRO A 65 -26.25 -4.94 -34.58
N VAL A 66 -27.37 -4.33 -34.15
CA VAL A 66 -28.01 -4.45 -32.82
C VAL A 66 -28.27 -5.91 -32.39
N SER A 67 -28.18 -6.87 -33.31
CA SER A 67 -28.38 -8.30 -33.08
C SER A 67 -27.24 -9.03 -32.35
N GLU A 68 -26.05 -8.43 -32.21
CA GLU A 68 -24.92 -9.01 -31.43
C GLU A 68 -24.84 -8.46 -29.99
N LEU A 69 -25.84 -7.66 -29.56
CA LEU A 69 -25.86 -6.95 -28.26
C LEU A 69 -26.11 -7.82 -27.02
N SER A 70 -26.15 -9.14 -27.15
CA SER A 70 -26.36 -10.06 -26.01
C SER A 70 -25.07 -10.41 -25.24
N VAL A 71 -23.91 -9.88 -25.64
CA VAL A 71 -22.65 -10.00 -24.89
C VAL A 71 -22.27 -8.66 -24.28
N LEU A 72 -23.16 -8.10 -23.47
CA LEU A 72 -22.77 -7.10 -22.49
C LEU A 72 -21.72 -7.75 -21.55
N PRO A 73 -20.59 -7.10 -21.24
CA PRO A 73 -19.77 -7.58 -20.14
C PRO A 73 -20.65 -7.59 -18.89
N ALA A 74 -20.84 -8.78 -18.31
CA ALA A 74 -21.57 -8.99 -17.09
C ALA A 74 -20.82 -8.31 -15.94
N LEU A 75 -21.11 -7.04 -15.69
CA LEU A 75 -21.05 -6.35 -14.40
C LEU A 75 -21.23 -4.84 -14.65
N PRO A 76 -22.26 -4.18 -14.06
CA PRO A 76 -22.30 -2.73 -14.02
C PRO A 76 -21.17 -2.24 -13.10
N MET A 77 -20.08 -1.72 -13.68
CA MET A 77 -19.10 -0.94 -12.91
C MET A 77 -19.77 0.37 -12.46
N MET A 78 -20.43 0.36 -11.31
CA MET A 78 -20.77 1.60 -10.63
C MET A 78 -19.49 2.30 -10.17
N ALA A 79 -19.41 3.62 -10.38
CA ALA A 79 -18.33 4.44 -9.81
C ALA A 79 -18.24 4.18 -8.30
N GLY A 80 -17.03 3.96 -7.79
CA GLY A 80 -16.75 3.61 -6.39
C GLY A 80 -16.48 2.13 -6.09
N ASN A 81 -16.74 1.19 -7.01
CA ASN A 81 -16.65 -0.25 -6.74
C ASN A 81 -15.36 -0.94 -7.21
N ILE A 82 -14.30 -0.20 -7.52
CA ILE A 82 -13.01 -0.86 -7.77
C ILE A 82 -12.54 -1.53 -6.48
N ALA A 83 -12.25 -2.83 -6.55
CA ALA A 83 -11.65 -3.56 -5.46
C ALA A 83 -10.17 -3.13 -5.34
N LEU A 84 -9.80 -2.59 -4.17
CA LEU A 84 -8.41 -2.49 -3.78
C LEU A 84 -8.02 -3.85 -3.20
N VAL A 85 -7.13 -4.56 -3.88
CA VAL A 85 -6.72 -5.92 -3.49
C VAL A 85 -5.35 -5.85 -2.85
N ASP A 86 -5.29 -6.18 -1.56
CA ASP A 86 -4.05 -6.20 -0.79
C ASP A 86 -3.05 -7.19 -1.38
N HIS A 87 -1.85 -6.71 -1.75
CA HIS A 87 -0.73 -7.57 -2.14
C HIS A 87 -0.22 -8.37 -0.94
N VAL A 88 -0.17 -7.74 0.23
CA VAL A 88 0.16 -8.39 1.49
C VAL A 88 -1.09 -8.40 2.35
N ASP A 89 -1.68 -9.57 2.50
CA ASP A 89 -2.85 -9.76 3.34
C ASP A 89 -2.39 -9.75 4.80
N MET A 90 -2.57 -8.61 5.48
CA MET A 90 -2.20 -8.44 6.89
C MET A 90 -3.05 -9.32 7.82
N GLN A 91 -4.27 -9.67 7.40
CA GLN A 91 -5.14 -10.53 8.18
C GLN A 91 -4.67 -11.97 8.14
N GLN A 92 -4.25 -12.48 6.98
CA GLN A 92 -3.79 -13.86 6.82
C GLN A 92 -2.26 -14.01 6.95
N GLY A 93 -1.53 -12.90 6.93
CA GLY A 93 -0.07 -12.89 6.94
C GLY A 93 0.55 -13.48 5.66
N ARG A 94 -0.11 -13.35 4.51
CA ARG A 94 0.33 -13.99 3.25
C ARG A 94 0.55 -12.96 2.15
N VAL A 95 1.55 -13.22 1.31
CA VAL A 95 1.76 -12.46 0.07
C VAL A 95 0.94 -13.10 -1.04
N ARG A 96 0.04 -12.33 -1.65
CA ARG A 96 -0.74 -12.76 -2.82
C ARG A 96 0.08 -12.60 -4.09
N ASN A 97 -0.22 -13.40 -5.11
CA ASN A 97 0.41 -13.24 -6.41
C ASN A 97 -0.09 -11.94 -7.08
N LEU A 98 0.83 -11.12 -7.58
CA LEU A 98 0.51 -9.82 -8.18
C LEU A 98 -0.39 -9.96 -9.42
N SER A 99 -0.24 -11.03 -10.20
CA SER A 99 -1.12 -11.31 -11.34
C SER A 99 -2.58 -11.55 -10.93
N ALA A 100 -2.80 -12.24 -9.81
CA ALA A 100 -4.13 -12.48 -9.26
C ALA A 100 -4.74 -11.21 -8.65
N CYS A 101 -3.92 -10.37 -8.00
CA CYS A 101 -4.37 -9.07 -7.50
C CYS A 101 -4.84 -8.17 -8.65
N GLN A 102 -4.07 -8.12 -9.74
CA GLN A 102 -4.36 -7.27 -10.91
C GLN A 102 -5.57 -7.75 -11.73
N SER A 103 -5.88 -9.04 -11.71
CA SER A 103 -7.09 -9.55 -12.39
C SER A 103 -8.37 -9.27 -11.60
N GLN A 104 -8.27 -9.14 -10.28
CA GLN A 104 -9.41 -8.87 -9.39
C GLN A 104 -9.66 -7.38 -9.15
N GLY A 105 -8.65 -6.53 -9.35
CA GLY A 105 -8.77 -5.08 -9.16
C GLY A 105 -7.44 -4.36 -9.15
N VAL A 106 -7.39 -3.23 -8.44
CA VAL A 106 -6.18 -2.43 -8.30
C VAL A 106 -5.37 -2.96 -7.12
N THR A 107 -4.07 -3.17 -7.33
CA THR A 107 -3.19 -3.71 -6.29
C THR A 107 -2.95 -2.65 -5.20
N HIS A 108 -3.33 -2.96 -3.97
CA HIS A 108 -2.96 -2.18 -2.80
C HIS A 108 -1.64 -2.72 -2.23
N ALA A 109 -0.60 -1.91 -2.33
CA ALA A 109 0.79 -2.31 -2.14
C ALA A 109 1.42 -1.78 -0.85
N SER A 110 0.66 -1.18 0.07
CA SER A 110 1.21 -0.54 1.28
C SER A 110 2.08 -1.46 2.14
N GLY A 111 1.75 -2.76 2.22
CA GLY A 111 2.56 -3.76 2.93
C GLY A 111 3.79 -4.29 2.16
N SER A 112 3.94 -3.93 0.89
CA SER A 112 5.02 -4.40 0.01
C SER A 112 5.92 -3.28 -0.52
N PHE A 113 5.38 -2.08 -0.62
CA PHE A 113 6.11 -0.90 -1.02
C PHE A 113 7.11 -0.54 0.08
N ALA A 114 8.32 -0.12 -0.31
CA ALA A 114 9.39 0.21 0.64
C ALA A 114 9.74 -0.93 1.64
N SER A 115 9.37 -2.18 1.36
CA SER A 115 9.79 -3.35 2.14
C SER A 115 10.70 -4.26 1.34
N VAL A 116 11.09 -5.41 1.90
CA VAL A 116 11.88 -6.44 1.21
C VAL A 116 11.22 -6.90 -0.11
N LEU A 117 9.90 -6.79 -0.22
CA LEU A 117 9.10 -7.18 -1.40
C LEU A 117 9.07 -6.12 -2.52
N HIS A 118 9.66 -4.94 -2.29
CA HIS A 118 9.59 -3.80 -3.20
C HIS A 118 10.10 -4.10 -4.62
N LYS A 119 11.21 -4.85 -4.72
CA LYS A 119 11.77 -5.23 -6.03
C LYS A 119 10.79 -6.08 -6.86
N ARG A 120 10.08 -6.99 -6.20
CA ARG A 120 9.07 -7.85 -6.84
C ARG A 120 7.83 -7.06 -7.25
N LEU A 121 7.41 -6.10 -6.41
CA LEU A 121 6.32 -5.19 -6.74
C LEU A 121 6.62 -4.42 -8.04
N ILE A 122 7.81 -3.81 -8.14
CA ILE A 122 8.20 -3.01 -9.31
C ILE A 122 8.37 -3.85 -10.57
N SER A 123 8.79 -5.11 -10.47
CA SER A 123 8.96 -5.96 -11.65
C SER A 123 7.62 -6.41 -12.24
N GLU A 124 6.62 -6.68 -11.42
CA GLU A 124 5.37 -7.33 -11.87
C GLU A 124 4.13 -6.41 -11.87
N ALA A 125 4.09 -5.34 -11.07
CA ALA A 125 2.88 -4.52 -10.91
C ALA A 125 2.68 -3.53 -12.07
N ARG A 126 1.51 -3.54 -12.70
CA ARG A 126 1.17 -2.58 -13.77
C ARG A 126 0.60 -1.27 -13.21
N LEU A 127 -0.25 -1.39 -12.19
CA LEU A 127 -0.84 -0.29 -11.45
C LEU A 127 -0.94 -0.70 -9.98
N PHE A 128 -0.44 0.15 -9.09
CA PHE A 128 -0.60 -0.06 -7.66
C PHE A 128 -0.84 1.24 -6.90
N VAL A 129 -1.44 1.11 -5.73
CA VAL A 129 -1.71 2.19 -4.80
C VAL A 129 -1.02 1.86 -3.48
N THR A 130 -0.32 2.80 -2.88
CA THR A 130 0.40 2.60 -1.63
C THR A 130 0.29 3.83 -0.73
N GLN A 131 0.06 3.60 0.57
CA GLN A 131 0.21 4.63 1.58
C GLN A 131 1.70 4.84 1.88
N LEU A 132 2.11 6.10 2.08
CA LEU A 132 3.51 6.44 2.33
C LEU A 132 3.86 6.50 3.82
N ASN A 133 2.90 6.34 4.72
CA ASN A 133 3.15 6.29 6.17
C ASN A 133 3.64 4.95 6.69
N GLN A 134 3.30 3.83 6.03
CA GLN A 134 3.62 2.50 6.56
C GLN A 134 5.11 2.19 6.50
N HIS A 135 5.59 1.66 5.38
CA HIS A 135 7.00 1.24 5.27
C HIS A 135 7.93 2.39 4.88
N ALA A 136 7.43 3.43 4.21
CA ALA A 136 8.24 4.61 3.87
C ALA A 136 8.32 5.65 5.01
N MET A 137 7.42 5.60 6.00
CA MET A 137 7.34 6.52 7.15
C MET A 137 7.44 8.01 6.76
N LEU A 138 6.73 8.43 5.72
CA LEU A 138 6.79 9.81 5.22
C LEU A 138 5.64 10.68 5.76
N SER A 139 4.40 10.34 5.41
CA SER A 139 3.23 11.14 5.79
C SER A 139 1.96 10.29 5.79
N ASP A 140 1.09 10.51 6.78
CA ASP A 140 -0.19 9.82 6.96
C ASP A 140 -1.24 10.20 5.91
N ASP A 141 -1.20 11.44 5.44
CA ASP A 141 -2.18 12.01 4.52
C ASP A 141 -1.73 11.90 3.06
N LEU A 142 -0.85 10.94 2.75
CA LEU A 142 -0.28 10.81 1.42
C LEU A 142 -0.30 9.37 0.91
N VAL A 143 -1.03 9.21 -0.19
CA VAL A 143 -1.14 7.99 -0.97
C VAL A 143 -0.51 8.22 -2.33
N LEU A 144 0.34 7.28 -2.73
CA LEU A 144 0.95 7.21 -4.03
C LEU A 144 0.19 6.23 -4.91
N ILE A 145 -0.19 6.69 -6.10
CA ILE A 145 -0.70 5.88 -7.20
C ILE A 145 0.41 5.80 -8.23
N ALA A 146 0.88 4.59 -8.52
CA ALA A 146 1.95 4.37 -9.50
C ALA A 146 1.40 3.61 -10.69
N LEU A 147 1.52 4.22 -11.88
CA LEU A 147 1.01 3.71 -13.14
C LEU A 147 2.17 3.43 -14.09
N ARG A 148 2.30 2.20 -14.57
CA ARG A 148 3.40 1.84 -15.47
C ARG A 148 3.20 2.45 -16.86
N THR A 149 4.21 3.20 -17.32
CA THR A 149 4.10 4.08 -18.50
C THR A 149 3.73 3.35 -19.80
N HIS A 150 4.23 2.12 -19.99
CA HIS A 150 4.01 1.35 -21.22
C HIS A 150 2.66 0.61 -21.27
N ASP A 151 2.01 0.43 -20.12
CA ASP A 151 0.77 -0.35 -20.01
C ASP A 151 -0.49 0.48 -20.22
N PHE A 152 -0.38 1.80 -20.16
CA PHE A 152 -1.52 2.72 -20.14
C PHE A 152 -1.36 3.85 -21.16
N SER A 153 -2.49 4.30 -21.71
CA SER A 153 -2.49 5.36 -22.73
C SER A 153 -2.07 6.72 -22.15
N THR A 154 -1.56 7.59 -23.00
CA THR A 154 -1.27 9.00 -22.66
C THR A 154 -2.50 9.71 -22.10
N LEU A 155 -3.71 9.35 -22.57
CA LEU A 155 -4.96 9.95 -22.12
C LEU A 155 -5.23 9.68 -20.64
N VAL A 156 -5.11 8.43 -20.19
CA VAL A 156 -5.32 8.07 -18.76
C VAL A 156 -4.36 8.83 -17.86
N ARG A 157 -3.11 8.98 -18.33
CA ARG A 157 -2.06 9.70 -17.60
C ARG A 157 -2.37 11.18 -17.47
N SER A 158 -2.86 11.80 -18.54
CA SER A 158 -3.29 13.20 -18.52
C SER A 158 -4.51 13.40 -17.62
N GLU A 159 -5.49 12.50 -17.65
CA GLU A 159 -6.66 12.58 -16.76
C GLU A 159 -6.25 12.45 -15.28
N LEU A 160 -5.39 11.50 -14.93
CA LEU A 160 -4.85 11.36 -13.58
C LEU A 160 -4.13 12.64 -13.12
N ARG A 161 -3.35 13.26 -14.02
CA ARG A 161 -2.65 14.51 -13.71
C ARG A 161 -3.61 15.67 -13.48
N LEU A 162 -4.68 15.76 -14.28
CA LEU A 162 -5.74 16.75 -14.09
C LEU A 162 -6.49 16.54 -12.77
N PHE A 163 -6.77 15.28 -12.42
CA PHE A 163 -7.38 14.97 -11.14
C PHE A 163 -6.47 15.36 -9.97
N GLU A 164 -5.19 15.00 -10.01
CA GLU A 164 -4.20 15.37 -8.98
C GLU A 164 -4.10 16.90 -8.79
N GLN A 165 -4.17 17.67 -9.87
CA GLN A 165 -4.17 19.14 -9.81
C GLN A 165 -5.41 19.69 -9.09
N GLY A 166 -6.55 19.01 -9.20
CA GLY A 166 -7.79 19.35 -8.49
C GLY A 166 -7.81 18.94 -7.02
N LEU A 167 -6.82 18.17 -6.54
CA LEU A 167 -6.78 17.69 -5.16
C LEU A 167 -6.03 18.65 -4.23
N ALA A 168 -6.65 18.94 -3.09
CA ALA A 168 -6.02 19.58 -1.95
C ALA A 168 -5.24 18.53 -1.14
N LEU A 169 -3.92 18.51 -1.30
CA LEU A 169 -3.00 17.66 -0.53
C LEU A 169 -2.46 18.36 0.73
N GLY A 170 -2.85 19.63 0.96
CA GLY A 170 -2.31 20.47 2.02
C GLY A 170 -0.79 20.47 2.05
N ASP A 171 -0.23 20.43 3.27
CA ASP A 171 1.22 20.46 3.51
C ASP A 171 1.83 19.04 3.55
N ALA A 172 1.06 18.00 3.22
CA ALA A 172 1.57 16.62 3.25
C ALA A 172 2.81 16.39 2.35
N PRO A 173 2.88 16.95 1.12
CA PRO A 173 4.07 16.81 0.28
C PRO A 173 5.31 17.51 0.87
N GLU A 174 5.13 18.66 1.53
CA GLU A 174 6.22 19.40 2.17
C GLU A 174 6.74 18.66 3.40
N ARG A 175 5.85 18.18 4.28
CA ARG A 175 6.20 17.33 5.43
C ARG A 175 6.95 16.06 5.00
N ALA A 176 6.53 15.44 3.89
CA ALA A 176 7.22 14.26 3.36
C ALA A 176 8.64 14.61 2.87
N LEU A 177 8.82 15.78 2.22
CA LEU A 177 10.14 16.26 1.81
C LEU A 177 11.05 16.58 2.99
N GLU A 178 10.51 17.22 4.04
CA GLU A 178 11.23 17.50 5.28
C GLU A 178 11.69 16.21 5.95
N CYS A 179 10.83 15.19 6.02
CA CYS A 179 11.19 13.88 6.55
C CYS A 179 12.30 13.22 5.72
N MET A 180 12.23 13.27 4.39
CA MET A 180 13.28 12.74 3.51
C MET A 180 14.61 13.49 3.61
N ALA A 181 14.59 14.75 4.06
CA ALA A 181 15.77 15.57 4.24
C ALA A 181 16.48 15.30 5.58
N GLN A 182 15.89 14.51 6.48
CA GLN A 182 16.53 14.12 7.75
C GLN A 182 17.64 13.10 7.48
N ASP A 183 18.80 13.28 8.13
CA ASP A 183 19.97 12.41 7.93
C ASP A 183 19.73 10.96 8.37
N ASP A 184 18.81 10.74 9.33
CA ASP A 184 18.45 9.42 9.84
C ASP A 184 17.40 8.70 8.98
N TRP A 185 16.83 9.38 7.98
CA TRP A 185 15.80 8.79 7.14
C TRP A 185 16.40 7.75 6.20
N GLN A 186 15.86 6.53 6.25
CA GLN A 186 16.21 5.48 5.29
C GLN A 186 14.97 4.95 4.57
N PRO A 187 15.05 4.77 3.24
CA PRO A 187 13.88 4.59 2.40
C PRO A 187 13.18 3.23 2.57
N PHE A 188 13.86 2.20 3.08
CA PHE A 188 13.29 0.85 3.16
C PHE A 188 13.13 0.38 4.60
N ASN A 189 12.06 -0.37 4.83
CA ASN A 189 11.94 -1.28 5.95
C ASN A 189 12.57 -2.63 5.56
N VAL A 190 13.72 -2.92 6.16
CA VAL A 190 14.47 -4.16 5.93
C VAL A 190 14.17 -5.22 6.99
N ALA A 191 13.25 -4.98 7.91
CA ALA A 191 12.85 -5.98 8.90
C ALA A 191 12.30 -7.23 8.22
N SER A 192 12.80 -8.39 8.64
CA SER A 192 12.26 -9.69 8.26
C SER A 192 12.04 -10.54 9.51
N VAL A 193 10.84 -11.11 9.62
CA VAL A 193 10.47 -12.01 10.71
C VAL A 193 10.25 -13.41 10.14
N ASP A 194 10.94 -14.40 10.69
CA ASP A 194 10.75 -15.81 10.38
C ASP A 194 9.57 -16.39 11.18
N SER A 195 9.31 -17.69 11.00
CA SER A 195 8.36 -18.40 11.84
C SER A 195 8.78 -18.33 13.31
N LEU A 196 7.85 -17.90 14.15
CA LEU A 196 8.05 -17.68 15.57
C LEU A 196 7.14 -18.62 16.36
N THR A 197 7.75 -19.37 17.26
CA THR A 197 7.06 -20.20 18.25
C THR A 197 7.41 -19.71 19.64
N LEU A 198 6.40 -19.61 20.50
CA LEU A 198 6.52 -19.27 21.90
C LEU A 198 5.76 -20.29 22.73
N ASP A 199 6.46 -20.91 23.67
CA ASP A 199 5.90 -22.01 24.47
C ASP A 199 5.30 -21.52 25.80
N THR A 200 5.54 -20.25 26.16
CA THR A 200 5.09 -19.66 27.44
C THR A 200 4.61 -18.24 27.21
N PRO A 201 3.49 -17.79 27.82
CA PRO A 201 2.56 -18.48 28.73
C PRO A 201 1.52 -19.41 28.06
N PHE A 202 1.32 -19.31 26.76
CA PHE A 202 0.55 -20.26 25.94
C PHE A 202 1.39 -20.61 24.70
N THR A 203 1.18 -21.79 24.11
CA THR A 203 1.84 -22.17 22.86
C THR A 203 1.29 -21.32 21.72
N LEU A 204 2.00 -20.25 21.37
CA LEU A 204 1.66 -19.36 20.26
C LEU A 204 2.61 -19.67 19.09
N GLN A 205 2.02 -20.02 17.95
CA GLN A 205 2.73 -20.22 16.71
C GLN A 205 2.31 -19.16 15.71
N SER A 206 3.28 -18.45 15.14
CA SER A 206 3.02 -17.45 14.12
C SER A 206 2.49 -18.10 12.83
N ILE A 207 1.52 -17.44 12.19
CA ILE A 207 0.88 -17.93 10.96
C ILE A 207 1.30 -17.16 9.71
N HIS A 208 2.10 -16.10 9.85
CA HIS A 208 2.58 -15.31 8.73
C HIS A 208 3.61 -16.08 7.90
N GLN A 209 3.69 -15.71 6.62
CA GLN A 209 4.74 -16.16 5.73
C GLN A 209 6.09 -15.59 6.20
N PRO A 210 7.13 -16.44 6.38
CA PRO A 210 8.47 -15.98 6.76
C PRO A 210 9.03 -14.91 5.83
N GLY A 211 9.79 -13.98 6.39
CA GLY A 211 10.44 -12.89 5.65
C GLY A 211 9.62 -11.60 5.57
N LEU A 212 8.42 -11.55 6.16
CA LEU A 212 7.58 -10.35 6.22
C LEU A 212 8.01 -9.40 7.35
N PRO A 213 7.76 -8.09 7.23
CA PRO A 213 8.10 -7.08 8.25
C PRO A 213 7.09 -7.03 9.40
N PHE A 214 6.43 -8.15 9.71
CA PHE A 214 5.51 -8.26 10.83
C PHE A 214 5.39 -9.72 11.26
N ALA A 215 4.93 -9.93 12.49
CA ALA A 215 4.47 -11.23 12.96
C ALA A 215 2.97 -11.22 13.20
N LEU A 216 2.33 -12.34 12.90
CA LEU A 216 0.92 -12.55 13.15
C LEU A 216 0.73 -13.81 13.97
N LEU A 217 0.19 -13.69 15.18
CA LEU A 217 -0.03 -14.82 16.08
C LEU A 217 -1.53 -14.99 16.35
N PRO A 218 -2.10 -16.18 16.12
CA PRO A 218 -3.44 -16.50 16.56
C PRO A 218 -3.44 -16.62 18.08
N LEU A 219 -4.43 -15.98 18.70
CA LEU A 219 -4.62 -16.05 20.13
C LEU A 219 -5.76 -17.03 20.45
N PRO A 220 -5.63 -17.83 21.52
CA PRO A 220 -6.72 -18.71 21.93
C PRO A 220 -7.97 -17.88 22.31
N PRO A 221 -9.17 -18.36 21.97
CA PRO A 221 -10.41 -17.65 22.30
C PRO A 221 -10.54 -17.47 23.81
N GLY A 222 -10.79 -16.23 24.26
CA GLY A 222 -10.90 -15.90 25.68
C GLY A 222 -9.57 -15.51 26.36
N SER A 223 -8.45 -15.40 25.63
CA SER A 223 -7.23 -14.83 26.18
C SER A 223 -7.41 -13.33 26.46
N ALA A 224 -7.42 -12.95 27.74
CA ALA A 224 -7.25 -11.55 28.13
C ALA A 224 -5.77 -11.18 27.94
N LEU A 225 -5.48 -10.34 26.95
CA LEU A 225 -4.17 -9.74 26.82
C LEU A 225 -4.07 -8.50 27.73
N PRO A 226 -2.87 -8.17 28.22
CA PRO A 226 -2.62 -6.90 28.91
C PRO A 226 -2.90 -5.71 27.98
N ALA A 227 -2.83 -4.50 28.54
CA ALA A 227 -2.69 -3.30 27.74
C ALA A 227 -1.49 -3.46 26.79
N LEU A 228 -1.78 -3.63 25.50
CA LEU A 228 -0.77 -3.80 24.48
C LEU A 228 -0.05 -2.46 24.25
N PRO A 229 1.27 -2.48 24.00
CA PRO A 229 1.99 -1.32 23.52
C PRO A 229 1.33 -0.73 22.26
N ALA A 230 1.45 0.59 22.04
CA ALA A 230 0.78 1.30 20.94
C ALA A 230 1.13 0.76 19.54
N ASP A 231 2.26 0.08 19.39
CA ASP A 231 2.69 -0.54 18.13
C ASP A 231 2.18 -1.97 17.95
N MET A 232 1.63 -2.62 18.98
CA MET A 232 1.01 -3.95 18.88
C MET A 232 -0.51 -3.81 18.72
N GLN A 233 -1.07 -4.51 17.75
CA GLN A 233 -2.50 -4.41 17.45
C GLN A 233 -3.20 -5.74 17.65
N LEU A 234 -4.33 -5.71 18.34
CA LEU A 234 -5.23 -6.84 18.44
C LEU A 234 -6.27 -6.76 17.33
N LEU A 235 -6.26 -7.74 16.44
CA LEU A 235 -7.25 -7.88 15.38
C LEU A 235 -8.49 -8.59 15.96
N PRO A 236 -9.69 -7.95 15.91
CA PRO A 236 -10.85 -8.42 16.66
C PRO A 236 -11.45 -9.72 16.12
N ALA A 237 -11.45 -9.93 14.79
CA ALA A 237 -11.99 -11.14 14.17
C ALA A 237 -11.25 -11.45 12.86
N PRO A 238 -10.53 -12.58 12.78
CA PRO A 238 -10.20 -13.56 13.83
C PRO A 238 -9.27 -12.98 14.92
N HIS A 239 -9.39 -13.47 16.17
CA HIS A 239 -8.62 -13.01 17.33
C HIS A 239 -7.11 -13.26 17.13
N ARG A 240 -6.38 -12.22 16.70
CA ARG A 240 -4.97 -12.33 16.31
C ARG A 240 -4.16 -11.14 16.82
N LEU A 241 -2.96 -11.41 17.30
CA LEU A 241 -1.98 -10.40 17.64
C LEU A 241 -1.14 -10.06 16.41
N PHE A 242 -1.20 -8.80 15.98
CA PHE A 242 -0.40 -8.24 14.89
C PHE A 242 0.74 -7.41 15.46
N LEU A 243 1.96 -7.70 15.02
CA LEU A 243 3.20 -7.13 15.52
C LEU A 243 4.00 -6.57 14.34
N PRO A 244 3.79 -5.30 13.97
CA PRO A 244 4.60 -4.65 12.96
C PRO A 244 6.03 -4.49 13.48
N VAL A 245 7.01 -4.72 12.61
CA VAL A 245 8.40 -4.47 12.92
C VAL A 245 8.99 -3.57 11.84
N SER A 246 9.66 -2.51 12.29
CA SER A 246 10.32 -1.55 11.41
C SER A 246 11.80 -1.51 11.73
N VAL A 247 12.62 -1.84 10.76
CA VAL A 247 14.07 -1.63 10.80
C VAL A 247 14.45 -0.89 9.54
N ARG A 248 15.05 0.29 9.72
CA ARG A 248 15.41 1.20 8.64
C ARG A 248 16.68 0.69 7.94
N GLY A 249 16.64 0.65 6.61
CA GLY A 249 17.73 0.12 5.78
C GLY A 249 17.76 0.71 4.37
N ASN A 250 18.87 0.45 3.67
CA ASN A 250 19.06 0.80 2.26
C ASN A 250 18.40 -0.20 1.27
N GLY A 251 17.57 -1.14 1.75
CA GLY A 251 16.83 -2.09 0.91
C GLY A 251 17.66 -3.23 0.28
N ASN A 252 18.96 -3.31 0.58
CA ASN A 252 19.86 -4.30 -0.02
C ASN A 252 19.89 -5.66 0.69
N LYS A 253 19.78 -5.67 2.02
CA LYS A 253 19.80 -6.90 2.82
C LYS A 253 18.69 -6.86 3.87
N PRO A 254 17.84 -7.90 3.94
CA PRO A 254 16.89 -8.03 5.03
C PRO A 254 17.64 -8.27 6.34
N GLN A 255 17.11 -7.73 7.44
CA GLN A 255 17.61 -7.94 8.79
C GLN A 255 16.61 -8.77 9.58
N ASN A 256 17.07 -9.96 10.00
CA ASN A 256 16.27 -10.86 10.80
C ASN A 256 16.14 -10.35 12.24
N VAL A 257 14.92 -10.08 12.66
CA VAL A 257 14.58 -9.53 13.98
C VAL A 257 13.76 -10.50 14.84
N THR A 258 13.64 -11.76 14.42
CA THR A 258 12.82 -12.79 15.07
C THR A 258 13.19 -13.00 16.53
N ALA A 259 14.48 -13.05 16.85
CA ALA A 259 14.96 -13.25 18.23
C ALA A 259 14.60 -12.08 19.15
N ALA A 260 14.78 -10.85 18.67
CA ALA A 260 14.44 -9.63 19.40
C ALA A 260 12.92 -9.54 19.63
N LEU A 261 12.12 -9.82 18.60
CA LEU A 261 10.67 -9.86 18.70
C LEU A 261 10.20 -10.94 19.68
N LYS A 262 10.80 -12.14 19.65
CA LYS A 262 10.51 -13.23 20.59
C LYS A 262 10.84 -12.88 22.04
N LYS A 263 11.89 -12.09 22.28
CA LYS A 263 12.25 -11.61 23.63
C LYS A 263 11.23 -10.57 24.11
N ARG A 264 10.96 -9.56 23.28
CA ARG A 264 9.99 -8.50 23.58
C ARG A 264 8.58 -9.04 23.85
N LEU A 265 8.13 -10.01 23.05
CA LEU A 265 6.81 -10.61 23.26
C LEU A 265 6.73 -11.41 24.56
N ARG A 266 7.83 -12.07 24.96
CA ARG A 266 7.90 -12.75 26.26
C ARG A 266 7.84 -11.77 27.42
N GLU A 267 8.43 -10.59 27.31
CA GLU A 267 8.38 -9.55 28.34
C GLU A 267 6.94 -9.03 28.49
N VAL A 268 6.30 -8.62 27.39
CA VAL A 268 4.90 -8.13 27.40
C VAL A 268 3.92 -9.15 27.97
N LEU A 269 4.08 -10.44 27.63
CA LEU A 269 3.22 -11.52 28.17
C LEU A 269 3.58 -11.96 29.60
N ARG A 270 4.75 -11.57 30.14
CA ARG A 270 5.14 -11.85 31.53
C ARG A 270 4.64 -10.76 32.47
N ASP A 271 4.76 -9.49 32.07
CA ASP A 271 4.33 -8.34 32.87
C ASP A 271 2.82 -8.37 33.14
N SER A 272 2.05 -8.98 32.24
CA SER A 272 0.61 -9.21 32.39
C SER A 272 0.22 -10.25 33.45
N ARG A 273 1.18 -11.01 33.97
CA ARG A 273 0.94 -12.06 34.98
C ARG A 273 1.23 -11.56 36.41
N ASN A 274 1.91 -10.43 36.52
CA ASN A 274 2.32 -9.79 37.78
C ASN A 274 1.52 -8.51 38.09
N SER A 275 0.55 -8.16 37.24
CA SER A 275 -0.43 -7.08 37.45
C SER A 275 -1.81 -7.70 37.67
#